data_AF-A0B6S3-F1
#
_entry.id   AF-A0B6S3-F1
#
_cell.length_a   1.000
_cell.length_b   1.000
_cell.length_c   1.000
_cell.angle_alpha   90.00
_cell.angle_beta   90.00
_cell.angle_gamma   90.00
#
_symmetry.space_group_name_H-M   'P 1'
#
loop_
_entity.id
_entity.type
_entity.pdbx_description
1 polymer ?
#
loop_
_entity_poly.entity_id
_entity_poly.type
_entity_poly.pdbx_seq_one_letter_code
_entity_poly.pdbx_strand_id
1 'polypeptide(L)'
;MVWITKACLGLAILLVLLASPVYGDGNVSSSETPVRISNVSFVAPSPERANLNEEWVKIENIGKIDVDLTGWSISDEQEHTYVFPDGFILRSGASVKVHTGTGNNTQEDLYWGRSVPVWNNDGDSATLRDSSGSIIDSKP
;
A
#
# COMPACT_ATOMS: atom_id res chain seq x y z
N MET A 1 69.33 25.53 40.74
CA MET A 1 68.23 24.69 40.23
C MET A 1 68.39 24.67 38.71
N VAL A 2 69.19 23.73 38.19
CA VAL A 2 68.74 22.62 37.32
C VAL A 2 68.15 23.10 35.99
N TRP A 3 68.58 22.75 34.77
CA TRP A 3 69.77 22.15 34.16
C TRP A 3 69.49 22.22 32.64
N ILE A 4 70.54 22.44 31.83
CA ILE A 4 70.85 21.74 30.56
C ILE A 4 69.91 21.88 29.34
N THR A 5 70.48 22.64 28.40
CA THR A 5 70.60 22.48 26.94
C THR A 5 70.21 21.18 26.20
N LYS A 6 69.96 21.39 24.89
CA LYS A 6 70.35 20.59 23.71
C LYS A 6 69.17 20.12 22.84
N ALA A 7 69.31 20.46 21.56
CA ALA A 7 68.48 20.06 20.44
C ALA A 7 68.50 18.54 20.21
N CYS A 8 67.43 18.01 19.59
CA CYS A 8 67.47 17.04 18.48
C CYS A 8 66.06 16.65 18.00
N LEU A 9 65.91 16.62 16.67
CA LEU A 9 65.14 15.70 15.81
C LEU A 9 63.87 14.98 16.31
N GLY A 10 62.85 14.95 15.44
CA GLY A 10 62.18 13.67 15.11
C GLY A 10 60.65 13.65 15.02
N LEU A 11 60.16 13.48 13.78
CA LEU A 11 59.00 12.70 13.30
C LEU A 11 57.56 12.83 13.85
N ALA A 12 56.66 12.87 12.86
CA ALA A 12 55.28 12.30 12.77
C ALA A 12 54.22 12.95 13.67
N ILE A 13 53.00 13.23 13.22
CA ILE A 13 52.03 12.28 12.64
C ILE A 13 51.08 13.05 11.71
N LEU A 14 50.89 12.51 10.50
CA LEU A 14 49.81 12.89 9.59
C LEU A 14 48.49 12.47 10.23
N LEU A 15 47.67 13.42 10.66
CA LEU A 15 46.33 13.15 11.16
C LEU A 15 45.44 12.76 9.97
N VAL A 16 45.30 11.46 9.73
CA VAL A 16 44.29 10.93 8.81
C VAL A 16 42.93 11.12 9.48
N LEU A 17 42.19 12.12 9.04
CA LEU A 17 40.75 12.19 9.29
C LEU A 17 40.12 10.99 8.57
N LEU A 18 39.81 9.93 9.31
CA LEU A 18 38.92 8.89 8.84
C LEU A 18 37.54 9.52 8.73
N ALA A 19 37.17 9.94 7.52
CA ALA A 19 35.77 10.06 7.16
C ALA A 19 35.18 8.65 7.30
N SER A 20 34.43 8.41 8.38
CA SER A 20 33.58 7.23 8.47
C SER A 20 32.62 7.26 7.28
N PRO A 21 32.38 6.14 6.58
CA PRO A 21 31.28 6.12 5.63
C PRO A 21 30.00 6.41 6.41
N VAL A 22 29.33 7.52 6.10
CA VAL A 22 27.92 7.70 6.44
C VAL A 22 27.16 6.73 5.55
N TYR A 23 27.05 5.47 6.01
CA TYR A 23 26.08 4.51 5.52
C TYR A 23 24.91 4.56 6.49
N GLY A 24 24.02 5.50 6.20
CA GLY A 24 22.68 5.57 6.76
C GLY A 24 21.80 6.01 5.61
N ASP A 25 21.62 5.11 4.64
CA ASP A 25 20.52 5.23 3.71
C ASP A 25 19.27 5.44 4.55
N GLY A 26 18.65 6.61 4.38
CA GLY A 26 17.36 6.91 4.98
C GLY A 26 16.32 6.06 4.29
N ASN A 27 16.39 4.75 4.51
CA ASN A 27 15.28 3.86 4.27
C ASN A 27 14.24 4.25 5.32
N VAL A 28 13.45 5.27 4.97
CA VAL A 28 12.11 5.43 5.50
C VAL A 28 11.45 4.12 5.14
N SER A 29 11.55 3.15 6.05
CA SER A 29 10.70 1.98 6.03
C SER A 29 9.31 2.56 6.24
N SER A 30 8.65 2.96 5.15
CA SER A 30 7.21 2.91 5.07
C SER A 30 6.87 1.55 5.66
N SER A 31 6.17 1.56 6.78
CA SER A 31 5.52 0.35 7.24
C SER A 31 4.49 0.05 6.17
N GLU A 32 4.92 -0.59 5.07
CA GLU A 32 4.06 -1.05 3.99
C GLU A 32 2.95 -1.83 4.67
N THR A 33 1.75 -1.26 4.66
CA THR A 33 0.61 -1.91 5.29
C THR A 33 0.43 -3.21 4.54
N PRO A 34 0.31 -4.37 5.21
CA PRO A 34 0.35 -5.66 4.52
C PRO A 34 -0.91 -5.96 3.70
N VAL A 35 -1.76 -4.96 3.48
CA VAL A 35 -2.99 -5.02 2.71
C VAL A 35 -2.72 -4.42 1.33
N ARG A 36 -3.10 -5.13 0.27
CA ARG A 36 -2.83 -4.74 -1.11
C ARG A 36 -3.94 -5.14 -2.07
N ILE A 37 -3.92 -4.59 -3.28
CA ILE A 37 -4.74 -5.05 -4.40
C ILE A 37 -4.07 -6.27 -5.05
N SER A 38 -4.51 -7.46 -4.66
CA SER A 38 -3.97 -8.71 -5.19
C SER A 38 -4.35 -8.96 -6.65
N ASN A 39 -5.57 -8.61 -7.07
CA ASN A 39 -6.06 -8.85 -8.42
C ASN A 39 -7.24 -7.94 -8.77
N VAL A 40 -7.50 -7.77 -10.06
CA VAL A 40 -8.61 -6.96 -10.59
C VAL A 40 -9.27 -7.67 -11.77
N SER A 41 -10.54 -7.38 -11.97
CA SER A 41 -11.29 -7.68 -13.18
C SER A 41 -12.12 -6.44 -13.50
N PHE A 42 -11.69 -5.65 -14.48
CA PHE A 42 -12.38 -4.42 -14.86
C PHE A 42 -13.44 -4.62 -15.95
N VAL A 43 -13.55 -5.84 -16.48
CA VAL A 43 -14.43 -6.13 -17.62
C VAL A 43 -15.58 -7.04 -17.19
N ALA A 44 -16.81 -6.54 -17.35
CA ALA A 44 -18.01 -7.36 -17.28
C ALA A 44 -18.33 -7.97 -18.66
N PRO A 45 -18.73 -9.26 -18.76
CA PRO A 45 -19.21 -9.83 -20.01
C PRO A 45 -20.44 -9.11 -20.57
N SER A 46 -20.56 -9.03 -21.89
CA SER A 46 -21.74 -8.47 -22.54
C SER A 46 -22.98 -9.36 -22.32
N PRO A 47 -24.14 -8.78 -21.99
CA PRO A 47 -24.38 -7.35 -21.75
C PRO A 47 -23.86 -6.92 -20.37
N GLU A 48 -22.96 -5.94 -20.31
CA GLU A 48 -22.18 -5.57 -19.11
C GLU A 48 -23.06 -5.31 -17.88
N ARG A 49 -24.14 -4.55 -18.08
CA ARG A 49 -25.08 -4.18 -17.00
C ARG A 49 -25.73 -5.38 -16.30
N ALA A 50 -25.81 -6.53 -16.96
CA ALA A 50 -26.34 -7.76 -16.38
C ALA A 50 -25.27 -8.56 -15.62
N ASN A 51 -23.98 -8.24 -15.81
CA ASN A 51 -22.85 -9.00 -15.31
C ASN A 51 -21.85 -8.16 -14.49
N LEU A 52 -22.31 -7.06 -13.87
CA LEU A 52 -21.46 -6.15 -13.05
C LEU A 52 -20.80 -6.81 -11.84
N ASN A 53 -21.19 -8.04 -11.49
CA ASN A 53 -20.48 -8.82 -10.47
C ASN A 53 -19.21 -9.49 -11.00
N GLU A 54 -19.01 -9.57 -12.31
CA GLU A 54 -17.75 -10.01 -12.92
C GLU A 54 -16.69 -8.89 -12.97
N GLU A 55 -17.13 -7.69 -12.62
CA GLU A 55 -16.32 -6.50 -12.45
C GLU A 55 -15.99 -6.34 -10.94
N TRP A 56 -14.72 -6.48 -10.55
CA TRP A 56 -14.32 -6.51 -9.15
C TRP A 56 -12.84 -6.16 -8.91
N VAL A 57 -12.57 -5.74 -7.67
CA VAL A 57 -11.21 -5.54 -7.13
C VAL A 57 -11.01 -6.49 -5.96
N LYS A 58 -9.91 -7.26 -5.95
CA LYS A 58 -9.59 -8.22 -4.88
C LYS A 58 -8.49 -7.69 -3.98
N ILE A 59 -8.84 -7.44 -2.72
CA ILE A 59 -7.93 -7.01 -1.66
C ILE A 59 -7.45 -8.21 -0.86
N GLU A 60 -6.17 -8.24 -0.50
CA GLU A 60 -5.56 -9.31 0.28
C GLU A 60 -4.74 -8.74 1.42
N ASN A 61 -4.85 -9.35 2.60
CA ASN A 61 -3.96 -9.09 3.74
C ASN A 61 -2.89 -10.19 3.80
N ILE A 62 -1.68 -9.89 3.33
CA ILE A 62 -0.53 -10.81 3.37
C ILE A 62 0.21 -10.78 4.72
N GLY A 63 -0.29 -10.00 5.68
CA GLY A 63 0.27 -9.82 6.99
C GLY A 63 -0.05 -10.97 7.93
N LYS A 64 0.55 -10.93 9.12
CA LYS A 64 0.34 -11.92 10.19
C LYS A 64 -0.71 -11.50 11.23
N ILE A 65 -1.33 -10.34 11.02
CA ILE A 65 -2.32 -9.76 11.92
C ILE A 65 -3.57 -9.38 11.13
N ASP A 66 -4.72 -9.44 11.79
CA ASP A 66 -5.99 -8.95 11.24
C ASP A 66 -5.93 -7.43 11.09
N VAL A 67 -6.56 -6.91 10.05
CA VAL A 67 -6.61 -5.47 9.77
C VAL A 67 -8.05 -5.01 9.68
N ASP A 68 -8.39 -3.98 10.44
CA ASP A 68 -9.68 -3.29 10.35
C ASP A 68 -9.64 -2.32 9.17
N LEU A 69 -10.52 -2.55 8.18
CA LEU A 69 -10.63 -1.72 6.98
C LEU A 69 -11.73 -0.66 7.12
N THR A 70 -12.29 -0.44 8.32
CA THR A 70 -13.28 0.63 8.55
C THR A 70 -12.80 1.96 7.97
N GLY A 71 -13.60 2.55 7.08
CA GLY A 71 -13.30 3.83 6.45
C GLY A 71 -12.21 3.80 5.38
N TRP A 72 -11.60 2.65 5.09
CA TRP A 72 -10.74 2.49 3.91
C TRP A 72 -11.58 2.61 2.64
N SER A 73 -10.92 2.87 1.50
CA SER A 73 -11.63 3.04 0.24
C SER A 73 -10.90 2.48 -0.98
N ILE A 74 -11.68 2.11 -2.00
CA ILE A 74 -11.20 1.83 -3.35
C ILE A 74 -11.80 2.88 -4.28
N SER A 75 -11.01 3.49 -5.15
CA SER A 75 -11.49 4.43 -6.17
C SER A 75 -10.91 4.14 -7.56
N ASP A 76 -11.65 4.55 -8.60
CA ASP A 76 -11.14 4.67 -9.96
C ASP A 76 -10.53 6.07 -10.22
N GLU A 77 -10.08 6.33 -11.45
CA GLU A 77 -9.49 7.62 -11.85
C GLU A 77 -10.51 8.76 -11.93
N GLN A 78 -11.81 8.42 -11.98
CA GLN A 78 -12.93 9.36 -11.99
C GLN A 78 -13.49 9.62 -10.57
N GLU A 79 -12.83 9.10 -9.54
CA GLU A 79 -13.20 9.23 -8.13
C GLU A 79 -14.59 8.63 -7.80
N HIS A 80 -15.01 7.61 -8.55
CA HIS A 80 -16.02 6.68 -8.06
C HIS A 80 -15.43 5.92 -6.87
N THR A 81 -15.95 6.18 -5.67
CA THR A 81 -15.38 5.60 -4.44
C THR A 81 -16.29 4.58 -3.76
N TYR A 82 -15.73 3.41 -3.44
CA TYR A 82 -16.29 2.44 -2.51
C TYR A 82 -15.62 2.62 -1.15
N VAL A 83 -16.41 2.68 -0.07
CA VAL A 83 -15.90 2.75 1.30
C VAL A 83 -16.23 1.45 2.01
N PHE A 84 -15.24 0.84 2.64
CA PHE A 84 -15.44 -0.37 3.43
C PHE A 84 -16.34 -0.08 4.65
N PRO A 85 -17.29 -0.99 4.96
CA PRO A 85 -18.24 -0.77 6.03
C PRO A 85 -17.57 -0.83 7.41
N ASP A 86 -18.18 -0.15 8.37
CA ASP A 86 -17.72 -0.15 9.76
C ASP A 86 -17.62 -1.57 10.32
N GLY A 87 -16.50 -1.85 10.98
CA GLY A 87 -16.18 -3.14 11.59
C GLY A 87 -15.77 -4.23 10.59
N PHE A 88 -15.50 -3.91 9.32
CA PHE A 88 -14.99 -4.90 8.38
C PHE A 88 -13.53 -5.27 8.69
N ILE A 89 -13.33 -6.47 9.22
CA ILE A 89 -12.01 -7.00 9.56
C ILE A 89 -11.53 -7.96 8.48
N LEU A 90 -10.44 -7.60 7.79
CA LEU A 90 -9.75 -8.48 6.87
C LEU A 90 -8.69 -9.29 7.63
N ARG A 91 -8.99 -10.57 7.87
CA ARG A 91 -8.11 -11.45 8.64
C ARG A 91 -6.74 -11.64 7.99
N SER A 92 -5.75 -11.98 8.80
CA SER A 92 -4.43 -12.39 8.33
C SER A 92 -4.54 -13.52 7.29
N GLY A 93 -3.88 -13.32 6.14
CA GLY A 93 -3.88 -14.27 5.03
C GLY A 93 -5.19 -14.36 4.24
N ALA A 94 -6.21 -13.56 4.59
CA ALA A 94 -7.49 -13.56 3.91
C ALA A 94 -7.56 -12.54 2.77
N SER A 95 -8.59 -12.68 1.94
CA SER A 95 -8.88 -11.77 0.85
C SER A 95 -10.37 -11.52 0.71
N VAL A 96 -10.72 -10.33 0.23
CA VAL A 96 -12.10 -9.93 -0.09
C VAL A 96 -12.17 -9.38 -1.51
N LYS A 97 -13.24 -9.69 -2.23
CA LYS A 97 -13.58 -9.04 -3.50
C LYS A 97 -14.61 -7.94 -3.26
N VAL A 98 -14.40 -6.80 -3.88
CA VAL A 98 -15.40 -5.74 -3.99
C VAL A 98 -15.94 -5.77 -5.41
N HIS A 99 -17.18 -6.22 -5.57
CA HIS A 99 -17.89 -6.28 -6.83
C HIS A 99 -18.60 -4.96 -7.13
N THR A 100 -18.62 -4.53 -8.39
CA THR A 100 -19.31 -3.31 -8.81
C THR A 100 -20.83 -3.44 -8.63
N GLY A 101 -21.40 -4.60 -8.96
CA GLY A 101 -22.85 -4.84 -8.92
C GLY A 101 -23.45 -5.04 -7.51
N THR A 102 -24.59 -5.74 -7.46
CA THR A 102 -25.39 -5.96 -6.24
C THR A 102 -25.25 -7.40 -5.72
N GLY A 103 -25.36 -7.57 -4.41
CA GLY A 103 -25.37 -8.87 -3.75
C GLY A 103 -25.50 -8.71 -2.24
N ASN A 104 -25.30 -9.80 -1.50
CA ASN A 104 -25.27 -9.79 -0.04
C ASN A 104 -23.83 -9.85 0.44
N ASN A 105 -23.41 -8.89 1.26
CA ASN A 105 -22.05 -8.83 1.77
C ASN A 105 -21.72 -10.06 2.66
N THR A 106 -20.52 -10.61 2.45
CA THR A 106 -19.89 -11.66 3.24
C THR A 106 -18.48 -11.21 3.66
N GLN A 107 -17.66 -12.11 4.21
CA GLN A 107 -16.25 -11.77 4.48
C GLN A 107 -15.39 -11.82 3.22
N GLU A 108 -15.79 -12.62 2.24
CA GLU A 108 -15.05 -12.86 1.01
C GLU A 108 -15.55 -12.00 -0.15
N ASP A 109 -16.79 -11.54 -0.12
CA ASP A 109 -17.44 -10.78 -1.20
C ASP A 109 -18.23 -9.60 -0.64
N LEU A 110 -17.94 -8.41 -1.15
CA LEU A 110 -18.64 -7.16 -0.88
C LEU A 110 -19.20 -6.59 -2.18
N TYR A 111 -20.30 -5.86 -2.09
CA TYR A 111 -21.02 -5.35 -3.26
C TYR A 111 -21.23 -3.84 -3.15
N TRP A 112 -20.78 -3.11 -4.17
CA TRP A 112 -20.90 -1.65 -4.25
C TRP A 112 -22.33 -1.20 -4.57
N GLY A 113 -23.16 -2.09 -5.12
CA GLY A 113 -24.57 -1.83 -5.39
C GLY A 113 -24.79 -0.92 -6.60
N ARG A 114 -23.83 -0.81 -7.51
CA ARG A 114 -23.97 -0.04 -8.75
C ARG A 114 -24.81 -0.80 -9.77
N SER A 115 -25.47 -0.03 -10.65
CA SER A 115 -26.24 -0.52 -11.80
C SER A 115 -25.61 -0.12 -13.15
N VAL A 116 -24.40 0.44 -13.09
CA VAL A 116 -23.54 0.87 -14.19
C VAL A 116 -22.13 0.34 -13.96
N PRO A 117 -21.36 0.05 -15.02
CA PRO A 117 -19.92 -0.21 -14.89
C PRO A 117 -19.21 0.96 -14.23
N VAL A 118 -18.15 0.66 -13.48
CA VAL A 118 -17.30 1.68 -12.84
C VAL A 118 -15.95 1.73 -13.54
N TRP A 119 -15.28 0.58 -13.68
CA TRP A 119 -13.96 0.52 -14.27
C TRP A 119 -14.03 0.64 -15.79
N ASN A 120 -13.15 1.47 -16.35
CA ASN A 120 -12.96 1.62 -17.77
C ASN A 120 -12.09 0.49 -18.34
N ASN A 121 -12.62 -0.18 -19.36
CA ASN A 121 -12.01 -1.32 -20.04
C ASN A 121 -10.69 -0.98 -20.77
N ASP A 122 -10.38 0.31 -20.96
CA ASP A 122 -9.25 0.81 -21.77
C ASP A 122 -8.09 1.41 -20.95
N GLY A 123 -8.04 1.23 -19.63
CA GLY A 123 -6.85 1.55 -18.81
C GLY A 123 -7.09 2.25 -17.47
N ASP A 124 -8.22 2.01 -16.80
CA ASP A 124 -8.42 2.54 -15.45
C ASP A 124 -7.46 1.89 -14.44
N SER A 125 -7.22 2.61 -13.34
CA SER A 125 -6.51 2.09 -12.18
C SER A 125 -7.43 2.03 -10.96
N ALA A 126 -7.33 0.95 -10.18
CA ALA A 126 -7.93 0.86 -8.86
C ALA A 126 -6.94 1.36 -7.82
N THR A 127 -7.32 2.35 -7.02
CA THR A 127 -6.50 2.90 -5.95
C THR A 127 -7.09 2.56 -4.58
N LEU A 128 -6.31 1.88 -3.75
CA LEU A 128 -6.66 1.55 -2.36
C LEU A 128 -6.08 2.61 -1.42
N ARG A 129 -6.94 3.16 -0.56
CA ARG A 129 -6.55 4.13 0.47
C ARG A 129 -6.97 3.64 1.86
N ASP A 130 -6.17 3.96 2.86
CA ASP A 130 -6.53 3.75 4.25
C ASP A 130 -7.55 4.79 4.75
N SER A 131 -8.01 4.61 5.98
CA SER A 131 -8.96 5.53 6.64
C SER A 131 -8.49 6.99 6.77
N SER A 132 -7.18 7.26 6.64
CA SER A 132 -6.60 8.61 6.65
C SER A 132 -6.54 9.23 5.24
N GLY A 133 -6.87 8.46 4.20
CA GLY A 133 -6.76 8.84 2.80
C GLY A 133 -5.37 8.57 2.19
N SER A 134 -4.45 7.98 2.95
CA SER A 134 -3.11 7.62 2.46
C SER A 134 -3.23 6.47 1.46
N ILE A 135 -2.54 6.59 0.32
CA ILE A 135 -2.51 5.53 -0.70
C ILE A 135 -1.72 4.36 -0.16
N ILE A 136 -2.33 3.18 -0.17
CA ILE A 136 -1.72 1.92 0.24
C ILE A 136 -1.24 1.14 -0.98
N ASP A 137 -2.06 1.08 -2.03
CA ASP A 137 -1.71 0.37 -3.26
C ASP A 137 -2.49 0.94 -4.45
N SER A 138 -2.01 0.70 -5.66
CA SER A 138 -2.70 1.02 -6.89
C SER A 138 -2.41 -0.02 -7.96
N LYS A 139 -3.43 -0.42 -8.71
CA LYS A 139 -3.33 -1.45 -9.74
C LYS A 139 -4.02 -1.03 -11.04
N PRO A 140 -3.29 -1.02 -12.18
CA PRO A 140 -3.87 -0.79 -13.49
C PRO A 140 -4.58 -2.05 -14.03
#